data_AF-A0A265E7P5-F1
#
_entry.id   AF-A0A265E7P5-F1
#
_cell.length_a   1.000
_cell.length_b   1.000
_cell.length_c   1.000
_cell.angle_alpha   90.00
_cell.angle_beta   90.00
_cell.angle_gamma   90.00
#
_symmetry.space_group_name_H-M   'P 1'
#
loop_
_entity.id
_entity.type
_entity.pdbx_description
1 polymer ?
#
loop_
_entity_poly.entity_id
_entity_poly.type
_entity_poly.pdbx_seq_one_letter_code
_entity_poly.pdbx_strand_id
1 'polypeptide(L)'
;MARKNYFEILKEQGFNSRKEINDIQVLLDESYHSLSLRRLIEEEFRNYKNRGSFIYFHHLEEAIKVEYDFHDDYLFGYTEMLLDIFKEIVIPEIETLTSQYIKTFLLQQHETIFHQIETFLAKSNHEILENGDGNLIIVEKHALANQASQIISDVSLKNAIRILEYNHFSNAGNIESKKQILLSLAGLLEPKREELNTALGELFKKSKGGNVLIISDLFEMFNKLHLRHNNNNQYISTENDQELEYWYDNVYNTILMVIVSEEQVGIHEEFREFKEIRN
;
A
#
# COMPACT_ATOMS: atom_id res chain seq x y z
N MET A 1 6.57 -14.98 38.96
CA MET A 1 5.85 -14.89 37.68
C MET A 1 5.21 -16.24 37.39
N ALA A 2 3.94 -16.27 36.95
CA ALA A 2 3.30 -17.52 36.53
C ALA A 2 3.98 -18.05 35.25
N ARG A 3 4.12 -19.37 35.11
CA ARG A 3 4.67 -19.98 33.88
C ARG A 3 3.63 -19.85 32.77
N LYS A 4 4.06 -19.38 31.61
CA LYS A 4 3.21 -19.29 30.41
C LYS A 4 3.24 -20.60 29.65
N ASN A 5 2.11 -20.99 29.06
CA ASN A 5 2.05 -22.12 28.16
C ASN A 5 2.53 -21.72 26.74
N TYR A 6 2.79 -22.72 25.89
CA TYR A 6 3.31 -22.49 24.54
C TYR A 6 2.42 -21.57 23.67
N PHE A 7 1.09 -21.69 23.76
CA PHE A 7 0.16 -20.85 22.99
C PHE A 7 0.14 -19.39 23.47
N GLU A 8 0.35 -19.16 24.77
CA GLU A 8 0.51 -17.82 25.34
C GLU A 8 1.81 -17.18 24.84
N ILE A 9 2.90 -17.94 24.76
CA ILE A 9 4.17 -17.48 24.19
C ILE A 9 4.00 -17.07 22.73
N LEU A 10 3.29 -17.87 21.92
CA LEU A 10 3.01 -17.54 20.51
C LEU A 10 2.16 -16.27 20.37
N LYS A 11 1.15 -16.08 21.21
CA LYS A 11 0.29 -14.88 21.18
C LYS A 11 1.02 -13.62 21.61
N GLU A 12 1.94 -13.74 22.56
CA GLU A 12 2.73 -12.63 23.06
C GLU A 12 3.97 -12.32 22.20
N GLN A 13 4.30 -13.20 21.25
CA GLN A 13 5.36 -12.96 20.30
C GLN A 13 4.93 -11.84 19.33
N GLY A 14 5.26 -10.61 19.71
CA GLY A 14 5.08 -9.43 18.88
C GLY A 14 5.94 -9.46 17.62
N PHE A 15 5.67 -8.50 16.74
CA PHE A 15 6.47 -8.23 15.56
C PHE A 15 7.86 -7.70 15.96
N ASN A 16 8.91 -8.20 15.30
CA ASN A 16 10.28 -7.76 15.48
C ASN A 16 11.03 -7.81 14.16
N SER A 17 11.13 -6.68 13.47
CA SER A 17 11.72 -6.58 12.13
C SER A 17 13.11 -7.20 12.01
N ARG A 18 14.00 -6.99 12.99
CA ARG A 18 15.34 -7.60 13.00
C ARG A 18 15.30 -9.13 12.98
N LYS A 19 14.40 -9.71 13.76
CA LYS A 19 14.21 -11.16 13.78
C LYS A 19 13.69 -11.63 12.43
N GLU A 20 12.67 -10.97 11.89
CA GLU A 20 12.06 -11.34 10.62
C GLU A 20 13.08 -11.28 9.47
N ILE A 21 13.91 -10.22 9.39
CA ILE A 21 15.01 -10.10 8.41
C ILE A 21 15.98 -11.29 8.53
N ASN A 22 16.43 -11.59 9.76
CA ASN A 22 17.36 -12.69 9.99
C ASN A 22 16.75 -14.04 9.59
N ASP A 23 15.48 -14.28 9.94
CA ASP A 23 14.78 -15.52 9.62
C ASP A 23 14.65 -15.68 8.09
N ILE A 24 14.33 -14.61 7.34
CA ILE A 24 14.31 -14.60 5.87
C ILE A 24 15.70 -14.90 5.29
N GLN A 25 16.75 -14.25 5.80
CA GLN A 25 18.12 -14.47 5.34
C GLN A 25 18.57 -15.92 5.55
N VAL A 26 18.29 -16.50 6.72
CA VAL A 26 18.56 -17.91 7.01
C VAL A 26 17.84 -18.82 6.03
N LEU A 27 16.54 -18.56 5.75
CA LEU A 27 15.77 -19.33 4.80
C LEU A 27 16.29 -19.21 3.36
N LEU A 28 16.81 -18.04 2.96
CA LEU A 28 17.44 -17.86 1.64
C LEU A 28 18.74 -18.66 1.50
N ASP A 29 19.51 -18.78 2.60
CA ASP A 29 20.81 -19.45 2.64
C ASP A 29 20.72 -20.97 2.84
N GLU A 30 19.58 -21.48 3.30
CA GLU A 30 19.33 -22.91 3.44
C GLU A 30 19.57 -23.63 2.12
N SER A 31 20.46 -24.63 2.12
CA SER A 31 20.92 -25.27 0.89
C SER A 31 20.64 -26.76 0.87
N TYR A 32 20.30 -27.26 -0.32
CA TYR A 32 20.23 -28.67 -0.63
C TYR A 32 21.16 -28.97 -1.81
N HIS A 33 22.10 -29.89 -1.62
CA HIS A 33 23.19 -30.15 -2.58
C HIS A 33 23.92 -28.89 -3.05
N SER A 34 24.21 -27.97 -2.11
CA SER A 34 24.89 -26.68 -2.36
C SER A 34 24.09 -25.68 -3.20
N LEU A 35 22.80 -25.90 -3.43
CA LEU A 35 21.90 -24.96 -4.07
C LEU A 35 20.90 -24.40 -3.05
N SER A 36 20.76 -23.08 -3.02
CA SER A 36 19.81 -22.34 -2.20
C SER A 36 19.15 -21.26 -3.06
N LEU A 37 18.05 -20.66 -2.59
CA LEU A 37 17.49 -19.48 -3.25
C LEU A 37 18.48 -18.32 -3.32
N ARG A 38 19.26 -18.07 -2.24
CA ARG A 38 20.34 -17.08 -2.25
C ARG A 38 21.29 -17.29 -3.42
N ARG A 39 21.79 -18.51 -3.57
CA ARG A 39 22.75 -18.82 -4.64
C ARG A 39 22.13 -18.67 -6.02
N LEU A 40 20.88 -19.11 -6.19
CA LEU A 40 20.15 -18.95 -7.44
C LEU A 40 20.00 -17.48 -7.82
N ILE A 41 19.61 -16.63 -6.86
CA ILE A 41 19.52 -15.18 -7.04
C ILE A 41 20.88 -14.62 -7.44
N GLU A 42 21.97 -14.99 -6.77
CA GLU A 42 23.31 -14.48 -7.08
C GLU A 42 23.81 -14.88 -8.47
N GLU A 43 23.54 -16.12 -8.89
CA GLU A 43 23.92 -16.64 -10.22
C GLU A 43 23.12 -15.92 -11.33
N GLU A 44 21.83 -15.68 -11.10
CA GLU A 44 20.92 -15.11 -12.11
C GLU A 44 20.72 -13.59 -12.00
N PHE A 45 21.31 -12.91 -11.00
CA PHE A 45 21.07 -11.49 -10.73
C PHE A 45 21.33 -10.59 -11.93
N ARG A 46 22.26 -10.96 -12.82
CA ARG A 46 22.57 -10.19 -14.03
C ARG A 46 21.42 -10.16 -15.05
N ASN A 47 20.53 -11.14 -14.98
CA ASN A 47 19.34 -11.27 -15.80
C ASN A 47 18.13 -10.51 -15.19
N TYR A 48 18.25 -10.03 -13.95
CA TYR A 48 17.22 -9.21 -13.32
C TYR A 48 17.02 -7.89 -14.06
N LYS A 49 15.82 -7.65 -14.60
CA LYS A 49 15.52 -6.43 -15.37
C LYS A 49 15.63 -5.15 -14.53
N ASN A 50 15.22 -5.23 -13.27
CA ASN A 50 15.18 -4.08 -12.37
C ASN A 50 16.48 -3.86 -11.57
N ARG A 51 17.57 -4.58 -11.89
CA ARG A 51 18.87 -4.39 -11.20
C ARG A 51 19.54 -3.04 -11.44
N GLY A 52 19.05 -2.25 -12.40
CA GLY A 52 19.69 -1.00 -12.80
C GLY A 52 21.18 -1.17 -13.11
N SER A 53 22.03 -0.42 -12.42
CA SER A 53 23.50 -0.49 -12.56
C SER A 53 24.17 -1.52 -11.63
N PHE A 54 23.42 -2.14 -10.72
CA PHE A 54 23.97 -3.13 -9.80
C PHE A 54 24.40 -4.40 -10.54
N ILE A 55 25.61 -4.89 -10.22
CA ILE A 55 26.21 -6.09 -10.82
C ILE A 55 26.06 -7.31 -9.91
N TYR A 56 26.04 -7.09 -8.59
CA TYR A 56 25.97 -8.12 -7.57
C TYR A 56 24.77 -7.88 -6.68
N PHE A 57 24.06 -8.95 -6.32
CA PHE A 57 22.87 -8.90 -5.49
C PHE A 57 23.12 -8.18 -4.15
N HIS A 58 24.22 -8.50 -3.47
CA HIS A 58 24.56 -7.87 -2.19
C HIS A 58 24.74 -6.34 -2.26
N HIS A 59 25.15 -5.78 -3.40
CA HIS A 59 25.23 -4.32 -3.55
C HIS A 59 23.83 -3.68 -3.60
N LEU A 60 22.83 -4.36 -4.16
CA LEU A 60 21.45 -3.89 -4.12
C LEU A 60 20.88 -4.02 -2.70
N GLU A 61 21.16 -5.14 -2.01
CA GLU A 61 20.78 -5.31 -0.59
C GLU A 61 21.35 -4.19 0.29
N GLU A 62 22.62 -3.83 0.08
CA GLU A 62 23.29 -2.73 0.78
C GLU A 62 22.65 -1.38 0.45
N ALA A 63 22.31 -1.12 -0.81
CA ALA A 63 21.65 0.13 -1.20
C ALA A 63 20.29 0.30 -0.51
N ILE A 64 19.47 -0.74 -0.48
CA ILE A 64 18.18 -0.74 0.23
C ILE A 64 18.40 -0.51 1.73
N LYS A 65 19.40 -1.16 2.32
CA LYS A 65 19.72 -0.99 3.73
C LYS A 65 20.18 0.42 4.09
N VAL A 66 20.85 1.12 3.17
CA VAL A 66 21.29 2.51 3.36
C VAL A 66 20.12 3.48 3.21
N GLU A 67 19.16 3.18 2.33
CA GLU A 67 17.98 4.03 2.13
C GLU A 67 17.06 4.06 3.36
N TYR A 68 16.91 2.92 4.04
CA TYR A 68 15.97 2.78 5.15
C TYR A 68 16.68 2.76 6.51
N ASP A 69 16.67 3.91 7.18
CA ASP A 69 17.29 4.11 8.51
C ASP A 69 16.55 3.34 9.64
N PHE A 70 15.25 3.05 9.48
CA PHE A 70 14.45 2.29 10.42
C PHE A 70 14.35 0.82 10.02
N HIS A 71 14.35 -0.07 11.03
CA HIS A 71 14.41 -1.52 10.78
C HIS A 71 13.13 -2.08 10.14
N ASP A 72 11.99 -1.43 10.39
CA ASP A 72 10.70 -1.83 9.84
C ASP A 72 10.63 -1.46 8.35
N ASP A 73 11.00 -0.22 8.01
CA ASP A 73 11.09 0.24 6.62
C ASP A 73 12.11 -0.57 5.81
N TYR A 74 13.25 -0.92 6.43
CA TYR A 74 14.23 -1.80 5.79
C TYR A 74 13.65 -3.18 5.53
N LEU A 75 12.93 -3.79 6.48
CA LEU A 75 12.27 -5.08 6.26
C LEU A 75 11.29 -4.99 5.08
N PHE A 76 10.48 -3.93 5.01
CA PHE A 76 9.51 -3.77 3.93
C PHE A 76 10.18 -3.57 2.58
N GLY A 77 11.13 -2.65 2.46
CA GLY A 77 11.87 -2.43 1.21
C GLY A 77 12.67 -3.66 0.77
N TYR A 78 13.29 -4.38 1.71
CA TYR A 78 13.96 -5.66 1.43
C TYR A 78 12.98 -6.71 0.91
N THR A 79 11.79 -6.78 1.51
CA THR A 79 10.74 -7.72 1.12
C THR A 79 10.19 -7.42 -0.27
N GLU A 80 9.90 -6.15 -0.59
CA GLU A 80 9.46 -5.76 -1.94
C GLU A 80 10.48 -6.15 -3.01
N MET A 81 11.77 -5.89 -2.75
CA MET A 81 12.85 -6.33 -3.64
C MET A 81 12.84 -7.86 -3.82
N LEU A 82 12.72 -8.62 -2.74
CA LEU A 82 12.69 -10.08 -2.82
C LEU A 82 11.47 -10.59 -3.60
N LEU A 83 10.29 -10.03 -3.37
CA LEU A 83 9.07 -10.40 -4.09
C LEU A 83 9.21 -10.15 -5.60
N ASP A 84 9.82 -9.03 -5.99
CA ASP A 84 10.07 -8.71 -7.40
C ASP A 84 11.11 -9.68 -8.02
N ILE A 85 12.22 -9.94 -7.32
CA ILE A 85 13.21 -10.93 -7.75
C ILE A 85 12.60 -12.34 -7.84
N PHE A 86 11.71 -12.69 -6.91
CA PHE A 86 11.03 -13.97 -6.92
C PHE A 86 10.16 -14.14 -8.16
N LYS A 87 9.34 -13.11 -8.44
CA LYS A 87 8.45 -13.05 -9.62
C LYS A 87 9.23 -13.07 -10.93
N GLU A 88 10.28 -12.25 -11.06
CA GLU A 88 10.97 -12.03 -12.34
C GLU A 88 12.05 -13.06 -12.67
N ILE A 89 12.69 -13.67 -11.67
CA ILE A 89 13.86 -14.55 -11.89
C ILE A 89 13.69 -15.92 -11.24
N VAL A 90 13.43 -15.96 -9.94
CA VAL A 90 13.55 -17.22 -9.18
C VAL A 90 12.51 -18.24 -9.63
N ILE A 91 11.22 -17.85 -9.68
CA ILE A 91 10.17 -18.78 -10.10
C ILE A 91 10.38 -19.25 -11.55
N PRO A 92 10.62 -18.36 -12.53
CA PRO A 92 10.97 -18.78 -13.89
C PRO A 92 12.16 -19.73 -13.95
N GLU A 93 13.24 -19.46 -13.22
CA GLU A 93 14.45 -20.30 -13.27
C GLU A 93 14.24 -21.66 -12.61
N ILE A 94 13.52 -21.71 -11.49
CA ILE A 94 13.13 -22.98 -10.85
C ILE A 94 12.31 -23.85 -11.82
N GLU A 95 11.50 -23.25 -12.68
CA GLU A 95 10.69 -23.97 -13.65
C GLU A 95 11.53 -24.67 -14.74
N THR A 96 12.72 -24.15 -15.08
CA THR A 96 13.62 -24.73 -16.08
C THR A 96 14.42 -25.92 -15.56
N LEU A 97 14.51 -26.09 -14.23
CA LEU A 97 15.32 -27.14 -13.61
C LEU A 97 14.82 -28.54 -13.97
N THR A 98 15.76 -29.39 -14.39
CA THR A 98 15.49 -30.79 -14.75
C THR A 98 15.30 -31.70 -13.52
N SER A 99 15.93 -31.36 -12.39
CA SER A 99 15.84 -32.15 -11.17
C SER A 99 14.58 -31.80 -10.39
N GLN A 100 13.59 -32.70 -10.40
CA GLN A 100 12.34 -32.51 -9.66
C GLN A 100 12.56 -32.36 -8.15
N TYR A 101 13.56 -33.05 -7.58
CA TYR A 101 13.89 -32.93 -6.15
C TYR A 101 14.37 -31.53 -5.80
N ILE A 102 15.28 -30.98 -6.61
CA ILE A 102 15.80 -29.62 -6.40
C ILE A 102 14.68 -28.59 -6.60
N LYS A 103 13.89 -28.74 -7.67
CA LYS A 103 12.73 -27.90 -7.93
C LYS A 103 11.76 -27.86 -6.74
N THR A 104 11.43 -29.04 -6.20
CA THR A 104 10.53 -29.14 -5.04
C THR A 104 11.12 -28.46 -3.80
N PHE A 105 12.41 -28.66 -3.53
CA PHE A 105 13.09 -28.02 -2.40
C PHE A 105 13.05 -26.48 -2.51
N LEU A 106 13.41 -25.91 -3.66
CA LEU A 106 13.44 -24.46 -3.84
C LEU A 106 12.04 -23.84 -3.80
N LEU A 107 11.02 -24.51 -4.36
CA LEU A 107 9.63 -24.06 -4.25
C LEU A 107 9.14 -24.07 -2.80
N GLN A 108 9.45 -25.12 -2.04
CA GLN A 108 9.09 -25.18 -0.61
C GLN A 108 9.80 -24.10 0.21
N GLN A 109 11.06 -23.81 -0.10
CA GLN A 109 11.80 -22.71 0.52
C GLN A 109 11.15 -21.36 0.20
N HIS A 110 10.79 -21.12 -1.07
CA HIS A 110 10.06 -19.92 -1.48
C HIS A 110 8.71 -19.80 -0.77
N GLU A 111 7.90 -20.87 -0.73
CA GLU A 111 6.61 -20.89 -0.04
C GLU A 111 6.75 -20.60 1.47
N THR A 112 7.80 -21.12 2.10
CA THR A 112 8.09 -20.87 3.52
C THR A 112 8.43 -19.39 3.77
N ILE A 113 9.26 -18.80 2.90
CA ILE A 113 9.59 -17.36 2.98
C ILE A 113 8.34 -16.52 2.75
N PHE A 114 7.53 -16.85 1.73
CA PHE A 114 6.30 -16.13 1.44
C PHE A 114 5.30 -16.19 2.61
N HIS A 115 5.14 -17.36 3.22
CA HIS A 115 4.31 -17.51 4.42
C HIS A 115 4.83 -16.70 5.61
N GLN A 116 6.15 -16.63 5.80
CA GLN A 116 6.77 -15.79 6.82
C GLN A 116 6.47 -14.30 6.55
N ILE A 117 6.54 -13.89 5.28
CA ILE A 117 6.17 -12.55 4.82
C ILE A 117 4.73 -12.21 5.18
N GLU A 118 3.77 -13.02 4.76
CA GLU A 118 2.35 -12.81 5.08
C GLU A 118 2.12 -12.75 6.60
N THR A 119 2.83 -13.57 7.36
CA THR A 119 2.72 -13.63 8.82
C THR A 119 3.18 -12.34 9.49
N PHE A 120 4.35 -11.80 9.14
CA PHE A 120 4.83 -10.57 9.77
C PHE A 120 4.07 -9.34 9.27
N LEU A 121 3.61 -9.33 8.01
CA LEU A 121 2.75 -8.26 7.48
C LEU A 121 1.43 -8.22 8.24
N ALA A 122 0.78 -9.37 8.46
CA ALA A 122 -0.43 -9.43 9.28
C ALA A 122 -0.21 -8.91 10.72
N LYS A 123 0.93 -9.23 11.34
CA LYS A 123 1.28 -8.75 12.69
C LYS A 123 1.59 -7.25 12.75
N SER A 124 2.04 -6.67 11.65
CA SER A 124 2.37 -5.24 11.54
C SER A 124 1.25 -4.40 10.94
N ASN A 125 0.06 -4.97 10.69
CA ASN A 125 -1.07 -4.30 10.01
C ASN A 125 -0.79 -3.91 8.54
N HIS A 126 0.00 -4.69 7.84
CA HIS A 126 0.33 -4.48 6.43
C HIS A 126 -0.15 -5.64 5.53
N GLU A 127 -0.18 -5.39 4.22
CA GLU A 127 -0.45 -6.39 3.18
C GLU A 127 0.32 -6.11 1.89
N ILE A 128 0.37 -7.14 1.03
CA ILE A 128 0.94 -7.03 -0.32
C ILE A 128 -0.15 -6.57 -1.27
N LEU A 129 0.17 -5.61 -2.13
CA LEU A 129 -0.67 -5.08 -3.20
C LEU A 129 0.11 -5.13 -4.51
N GLU A 130 -0.53 -5.53 -5.62
CA GLU A 130 0.05 -5.27 -6.96
C GLU A 130 -0.34 -3.87 -7.42
N ASN A 131 0.66 -3.04 -7.70
CA ASN A 131 0.48 -1.64 -8.07
C ASN A 131 0.14 -1.48 -9.57
N GLY A 132 -0.07 -0.24 -10.03
CA GLY A 132 -0.45 0.03 -11.42
C GLY A 132 0.60 -0.38 -12.48
N ASP A 133 1.85 -0.57 -12.05
CA ASP A 133 2.98 -0.99 -12.89
C ASP A 133 3.24 -2.51 -12.83
N GLY A 134 2.43 -3.26 -12.05
CA GLY A 134 2.60 -4.70 -11.84
C GLY A 134 3.61 -5.07 -10.75
N ASN A 135 4.09 -4.10 -9.97
CA ASN A 135 5.03 -4.31 -8.88
C ASN A 135 4.27 -4.75 -7.61
N LEU A 136 4.83 -5.69 -6.86
CA LEU A 136 4.32 -6.08 -5.56
C LEU A 136 4.87 -5.12 -4.51
N ILE A 137 3.98 -4.33 -3.92
CA ILE A 137 4.31 -3.33 -2.90
C ILE A 137 3.63 -3.67 -1.56
N ILE A 138 4.15 -3.11 -0.47
CA ILE A 138 3.64 -3.29 0.89
C ILE A 138 2.92 -2.02 1.32
N VAL A 139 1.66 -2.16 1.69
CA VAL A 139 0.80 -1.06 2.14
C VAL A 139 0.25 -1.34 3.53
N GLU A 140 0.07 -0.30 4.33
CA GLU A 140 -0.65 -0.40 5.60
C GLU A 140 -2.16 -0.62 5.32
N LYS A 141 -2.76 -1.56 6.04
CA LYS A 141 -4.19 -1.85 5.96
C LYS A 141 -4.99 -0.68 6.52
N HIS A 142 -5.89 -0.15 5.70
CA HIS A 142 -6.78 0.92 6.09
C HIS A 142 -8.22 0.62 5.65
N ALA A 143 -9.10 0.29 6.60
CA ALA A 143 -10.45 -0.20 6.31
C ALA A 143 -11.26 0.72 5.40
N LEU A 144 -11.19 2.03 5.63
CA LEU A 144 -11.89 3.02 4.81
C LEU A 144 -11.27 3.15 3.42
N ALA A 145 -9.96 2.95 3.29
CA ALA A 145 -9.27 2.97 1.99
C ALA A 145 -9.64 1.74 1.18
N ASN A 146 -9.73 0.57 1.82
CA ASN A 146 -10.14 -0.68 1.18
C ASN A 146 -11.57 -0.58 0.65
N GLN A 147 -12.51 -0.05 1.45
CA GLN A 147 -13.88 0.20 0.99
C GLN A 147 -13.93 1.21 -0.16
N ALA A 148 -13.27 2.37 -0.01
CA ALA A 148 -13.23 3.39 -1.06
C ALA A 148 -12.60 2.86 -2.36
N SER A 149 -11.53 2.07 -2.27
CA SER A 149 -10.89 1.42 -3.41
C SER A 149 -11.85 0.48 -4.12
N GLN A 150 -12.61 -0.34 -3.38
CA GLN A 150 -13.61 -1.23 -3.96
C GLN A 150 -14.74 -0.47 -4.68
N ILE A 151 -15.21 0.64 -4.12
CA ILE A 151 -16.21 1.49 -4.78
C ILE A 151 -15.65 2.08 -6.08
N ILE A 152 -14.40 2.56 -6.03
CA ILE A 152 -13.76 3.21 -7.18
C ILE A 152 -13.30 2.19 -8.24
N SER A 153 -13.11 0.91 -7.92
CA SER A 153 -12.60 -0.07 -8.89
C SER A 153 -13.53 -0.25 -10.09
N ASP A 154 -14.84 -0.03 -9.91
CA ASP A 154 -15.84 -0.09 -10.98
C ASP A 154 -15.74 1.11 -11.95
N VAL A 155 -15.18 2.22 -11.49
CA VAL A 155 -15.05 3.47 -12.25
C VAL A 155 -13.64 3.63 -12.83
N SER A 156 -12.62 3.32 -12.03
CA SER A 156 -11.21 3.51 -12.39
C SER A 156 -10.31 2.63 -11.53
N LEU A 157 -9.89 1.48 -12.08
CA LEU A 157 -8.92 0.60 -11.45
C LEU A 157 -7.62 1.34 -11.07
N LYS A 158 -7.17 2.26 -11.92
CA LYS A 158 -5.99 3.11 -11.63
C LYS A 158 -6.16 3.92 -10.35
N ASN A 159 -7.31 4.59 -10.17
CA ASN A 159 -7.53 5.40 -8.97
C ASN A 159 -7.84 4.54 -7.74
N ALA A 160 -8.44 3.36 -7.91
CA ALA A 160 -8.62 2.39 -6.84
C ALA A 160 -7.26 1.96 -6.27
N ILE A 161 -6.31 1.60 -7.14
CA ILE A 161 -4.94 1.28 -6.72
C ILE A 161 -4.27 2.49 -6.04
N ARG A 162 -4.42 3.69 -6.59
CA ARG A 162 -3.89 4.94 -5.98
C ARG A 162 -4.40 5.20 -4.57
N ILE A 163 -5.65 4.85 -4.28
CA ILE A 163 -6.23 4.97 -2.94
C ILE A 163 -5.42 4.11 -1.95
N LEU A 164 -5.08 2.88 -2.33
CA LEU A 164 -4.33 1.96 -1.48
C LEU A 164 -2.84 2.33 -1.41
N GLU A 165 -2.25 2.73 -2.54
CA GLU A 165 -0.84 3.18 -2.63
C GLU A 165 -0.54 4.34 -1.68
N TYR A 166 -1.52 5.18 -1.33
CA TYR A 166 -1.30 6.27 -0.38
C TYR A 166 -0.69 5.78 0.95
N ASN A 167 -1.08 4.58 1.39
CA ASN A 167 -0.62 3.95 2.63
C ASN A 167 0.63 3.07 2.43
N HIS A 168 1.32 3.19 1.30
CA HIS A 168 2.64 2.56 1.12
C HIS A 168 3.62 3.08 2.17
N PHE A 169 4.42 2.19 2.78
CA PHE A 169 5.29 2.56 3.90
C PHE A 169 6.28 3.68 3.53
N SER A 170 6.77 3.72 2.29
CA SER A 170 7.71 4.76 1.84
C SER A 170 7.05 6.12 1.59
N ASN A 171 5.72 6.21 1.68
CA ASN A 171 5.02 7.48 1.56
C ASN A 171 5.04 8.31 2.85
N ALA A 172 5.40 7.71 3.99
CA ALA A 172 5.59 8.45 5.24
C ALA A 172 6.67 9.52 5.06
N GLY A 173 6.33 10.80 5.24
CA GLY A 173 7.20 11.93 4.98
C GLY A 173 7.44 12.27 3.50
N ASN A 174 6.93 11.47 2.55
CA ASN A 174 7.11 11.71 1.12
C ASN A 174 6.00 12.60 0.55
N ILE A 175 6.19 13.91 0.71
CA ILE A 175 5.24 14.95 0.28
C ILE A 175 4.92 14.85 -1.22
N GLU A 176 5.93 14.65 -2.06
CA GLU A 176 5.71 14.65 -3.51
C GLU A 176 4.90 13.43 -3.95
N SER A 177 5.19 12.24 -3.43
CA SER A 177 4.40 11.03 -3.72
C SER A 177 2.95 11.20 -3.27
N LYS A 178 2.72 11.62 -2.02
CA LYS A 178 1.38 11.89 -1.48
C LYS A 178 0.62 12.93 -2.32
N LYS A 179 1.30 13.99 -2.75
CA LYS A 179 0.73 15.03 -3.63
C LYS A 179 0.28 14.47 -4.97
N GLN A 180 1.10 13.64 -5.62
CA GLN A 180 0.75 13.04 -6.92
C GLN A 180 -0.47 12.11 -6.81
N ILE A 181 -0.59 11.38 -5.71
CA ILE A 181 -1.79 10.56 -5.44
C ILE A 181 -3.01 11.46 -5.26
N LEU A 182 -2.93 12.48 -4.40
CA LEU A 182 -4.01 13.42 -4.16
C LEU A 182 -4.45 14.19 -5.41
N LEU A 183 -3.50 14.55 -6.29
CA LEU A 183 -3.80 15.14 -7.61
C LEU A 183 -4.64 14.20 -8.49
N SER A 184 -4.30 12.91 -8.52
CA SER A 184 -5.05 11.90 -9.27
C SER A 184 -6.49 11.78 -8.73
N LEU A 185 -6.64 11.76 -7.41
CA LEU A 185 -7.95 11.65 -6.75
C LEU A 185 -8.78 12.93 -6.87
N ALA A 186 -8.15 14.10 -6.80
CA ALA A 186 -8.81 15.38 -7.06
C ALA A 186 -9.35 15.43 -8.50
N GLY A 187 -8.57 14.99 -9.49
CA GLY A 187 -9.01 14.89 -10.89
C GLY A 187 -10.17 13.92 -11.10
N LEU A 188 -10.30 12.88 -10.27
CA LEU A 188 -11.45 11.97 -10.27
C LEU A 188 -12.72 12.64 -9.73
N LEU A 189 -12.61 13.39 -8.63
CA LEU A 189 -13.77 13.99 -7.95
C LEU A 189 -14.21 15.32 -8.55
N GLU A 190 -13.31 16.08 -9.19
CA GLU A 190 -13.61 17.43 -9.67
C GLU A 190 -14.79 17.49 -10.66
N PRO A 191 -14.90 16.58 -11.65
CA PRO A 191 -16.06 16.52 -12.54
C PRO A 191 -17.38 16.20 -11.83
N LYS A 192 -17.33 15.52 -10.68
CA LYS A 192 -18.51 15.07 -9.92
C LYS A 192 -18.99 16.08 -8.87
N ARG A 193 -18.40 17.27 -8.80
CA ARG A 193 -18.67 18.23 -7.69
C ARG A 193 -20.16 18.52 -7.46
N GLU A 194 -20.91 18.81 -8.52
CA GLU A 194 -22.34 19.16 -8.41
C GLU A 194 -23.21 17.96 -8.03
N GLU A 195 -22.87 16.78 -8.58
CA GLU A 195 -23.49 15.50 -8.23
C GLU A 195 -23.29 15.19 -6.76
N LEU A 196 -22.04 15.28 -6.27
CA LEU A 196 -21.70 15.07 -4.86
C LEU A 196 -22.41 16.06 -3.94
N ASN A 197 -22.52 17.34 -4.31
CA ASN A 197 -23.29 18.31 -3.51
C ASN A 197 -24.78 17.96 -3.42
N THR A 198 -25.33 17.38 -4.48
CA THR A 198 -26.73 16.96 -4.52
C THR A 198 -26.94 15.71 -3.68
N ALA A 199 -26.19 14.64 -3.97
CA ALA A 199 -26.30 13.33 -3.32
C ALA A 199 -26.05 13.44 -1.81
N LEU A 200 -25.01 14.15 -1.40
CA LEU A 200 -24.61 14.26 0.01
C LEU A 200 -25.39 15.33 0.78
N GLY A 201 -26.32 16.02 0.12
CA GLY A 201 -27.09 17.12 0.69
C GLY A 201 -27.97 16.74 1.87
N GLU A 202 -28.42 15.48 1.95
CA GLU A 202 -29.22 14.96 3.07
C GLU A 202 -28.34 14.42 4.22
N LEU A 203 -27.09 14.02 3.93
CA LEU A 203 -26.19 13.41 4.91
C LEU A 203 -25.39 14.44 5.70
N PHE A 204 -24.98 15.53 5.05
CA PHE A 204 -24.04 16.50 5.62
C PHE A 204 -24.61 17.91 5.72
N LYS A 205 -24.00 18.70 6.61
CA LYS A 205 -24.36 20.09 6.83
C LYS A 205 -24.16 20.92 5.56
N LYS A 206 -25.16 21.72 5.19
CA LYS A 206 -25.06 22.73 4.13
C LYS A 206 -24.50 24.05 4.67
N SER A 207 -23.70 24.72 3.85
CA SER A 207 -23.24 26.08 4.05
C SER A 207 -24.39 27.08 3.87
N LYS A 208 -24.17 28.35 4.23
CA LYS A 208 -25.14 29.43 3.98
C LYS A 208 -25.49 29.60 2.49
N GLY A 209 -24.62 29.15 1.58
CA GLY A 209 -24.81 29.19 0.14
C GLY A 209 -25.53 27.96 -0.44
N GLY A 210 -25.97 27.01 0.39
CA GLY A 210 -26.70 25.82 -0.06
C GLY A 210 -25.84 24.61 -0.42
N ASN A 211 -24.54 24.82 -0.68
CA ASN A 211 -23.59 23.73 -0.96
C ASN A 211 -23.27 22.93 0.31
N VAL A 212 -22.96 21.65 0.15
CA VAL A 212 -22.52 20.78 1.24
C VAL A 212 -21.16 21.26 1.74
N LEU A 213 -21.03 21.44 3.05
CA LEU A 213 -19.86 22.05 3.68
C LEU A 213 -18.60 21.21 3.43
N ILE A 214 -18.64 19.90 3.65
CA ILE A 214 -17.49 19.01 3.45
C ILE A 214 -16.98 19.03 2.00
N ILE A 215 -17.88 19.13 1.02
CA ILE A 215 -17.52 19.24 -0.40
C ILE A 215 -16.95 20.62 -0.71
N SER A 216 -17.52 21.68 -0.15
CA SER A 216 -16.99 23.03 -0.34
C SER A 216 -15.58 23.16 0.22
N ASP A 217 -15.36 22.66 1.45
CA ASP A 217 -14.08 22.70 2.13
C ASP A 217 -13.04 21.82 1.43
N LEU A 218 -13.39 20.59 1.01
CA LEU A 218 -12.49 19.69 0.29
C LEU A 218 -11.95 20.34 -1.00
N PHE A 219 -12.85 20.92 -1.80
CA PHE A 219 -12.45 21.57 -3.05
C PHE A 219 -11.68 22.86 -2.81
N GLU A 220 -11.97 23.59 -1.73
CA GLU A 220 -11.14 24.72 -1.30
C GLU A 220 -9.73 24.26 -0.92
N MET A 221 -9.60 23.13 -0.21
CA MET A 221 -8.31 22.54 0.14
C MET A 221 -7.53 22.10 -1.09
N PHE A 222 -8.17 21.52 -2.11
CA PHE A 222 -7.49 21.21 -3.38
C PHE A 222 -6.82 22.44 -4.00
N ASN A 223 -7.49 23.60 -3.94
CA ASN A 223 -6.93 24.86 -4.45
C ASN A 223 -5.79 25.37 -3.56
N LYS A 224 -5.94 25.29 -2.23
CA LYS A 224 -4.97 25.85 -1.27
C LYS A 224 -3.68 25.03 -1.13
N LEU A 225 -3.74 23.74 -1.42
CA LEU A 225 -2.64 22.78 -1.21
C LEU A 225 -1.83 22.45 -2.47
N HIS A 226 -1.96 23.24 -3.53
CA HIS A 226 -1.35 22.95 -4.85
C HIS A 226 -1.79 21.61 -5.47
N LEU A 227 -2.98 21.15 -5.12
CA LEU A 227 -3.61 19.97 -5.74
C LEU A 227 -4.46 20.38 -6.96
N ARG A 228 -4.33 21.62 -7.43
CA ARG A 228 -4.85 22.16 -8.69
C ARG A 228 -3.78 23.02 -9.34
N HIS A 229 -3.74 23.07 -10.68
CA HIS A 229 -2.77 23.86 -11.44
C HIS A 229 -2.68 25.33 -10.93
N ASN A 230 -1.47 25.74 -10.53
CA ASN A 230 -0.98 27.09 -10.20
C ASN A 230 -2.03 28.19 -9.99
N ASN A 231 -2.40 28.45 -8.73
CA ASN A 231 -2.95 29.73 -8.31
C ASN A 231 -2.01 30.41 -7.29
N ASN A 232 -1.80 31.71 -7.45
CA ASN A 232 -0.80 32.51 -6.70
C ASN A 232 -1.22 32.89 -5.27
N ASN A 233 -2.39 32.48 -4.78
CA ASN A 233 -2.88 32.78 -3.43
C ASN A 233 -2.86 31.51 -2.58
N GLN A 234 -1.70 31.24 -2.00
CA GLN A 234 -1.38 30.00 -1.28
C GLN A 234 -1.36 30.28 0.23
N TYR A 235 -1.93 29.38 1.03
CA TYR A 235 -2.03 29.55 2.49
C TYR A 235 -0.88 28.91 3.25
N ILE A 236 -0.30 27.83 2.74
CA ILE A 236 0.80 27.15 3.40
C ILE A 236 2.09 27.69 2.80
N SER A 237 2.83 28.49 3.59
CA SER A 237 4.25 28.67 3.33
C SER A 237 4.87 27.28 3.37
N THR A 238 5.43 26.84 2.26
CA THR A 238 6.07 25.54 2.00
C THR A 238 7.32 25.28 2.87
N GLU A 239 7.37 25.79 4.10
CA GLU A 239 8.53 25.74 4.98
C GLU A 239 8.42 24.62 6.05
N ASN A 240 7.28 23.94 6.16
CA ASN A 240 7.10 22.82 7.10
C ASN A 240 6.40 21.61 6.46
N ASP A 241 7.19 20.61 6.07
CA ASP A 241 6.71 19.37 5.45
C ASP A 241 5.79 18.57 6.38
N GLN A 242 5.99 18.60 7.70
CA GLN A 242 5.14 17.87 8.65
C GLN A 242 3.72 18.44 8.69
N GLU A 243 3.59 19.77 8.65
CA GLU A 243 2.29 20.44 8.60
C GLU A 243 1.59 20.19 7.26
N LEU A 244 2.36 20.20 6.16
CA LEU A 244 1.81 19.90 4.84
C LEU A 244 1.32 18.45 4.76
N GLU A 245 2.10 17.49 5.27
CA GLU A 245 1.71 16.08 5.36
C GLU A 245 0.44 15.90 6.18
N TYR A 246 0.34 16.55 7.34
CA TYR A 246 -0.88 16.54 8.15
C TYR A 246 -2.11 16.99 7.36
N TRP A 247 -2.00 18.05 6.56
CA TRP A 247 -3.11 18.50 5.72
C TRP A 247 -3.39 17.55 4.55
N TYR A 248 -2.36 16.92 3.97
CA TYR A 248 -2.52 15.90 2.94
C TYR A 248 -3.27 14.68 3.47
N ASP A 249 -2.93 14.20 4.66
CA ASP A 249 -3.59 13.06 5.30
C ASP A 249 -5.06 13.37 5.60
N ASN A 250 -5.36 14.58 6.08
CA ASN A 250 -6.75 15.00 6.31
C ASN A 250 -7.56 15.12 5.02
N VAL A 251 -6.96 15.63 3.95
CA VAL A 251 -7.60 15.70 2.63
C VAL A 251 -7.82 14.30 2.07
N TYR A 252 -6.84 13.40 2.16
CA TYR A 252 -6.97 12.01 1.78
C TYR A 252 -8.13 11.33 2.52
N ASN A 253 -8.17 11.42 3.85
CA ASN A 253 -9.27 10.86 4.65
C ASN A 253 -10.64 11.45 4.28
N THR A 254 -10.69 12.75 3.97
CA THR A 254 -11.92 13.40 3.51
C THR A 254 -12.37 12.87 2.14
N ILE A 255 -11.44 12.64 1.21
CA ILE A 255 -11.73 11.99 -0.08
C ILE A 255 -12.35 10.61 0.14
N LEU A 256 -11.74 9.77 0.99
CA LEU A 256 -12.26 8.44 1.27
C LEU A 256 -13.68 8.51 1.85
N MET A 257 -13.90 9.41 2.80
CA MET A 257 -15.21 9.62 3.41
C MET A 257 -16.26 10.06 2.38
N VAL A 258 -15.91 10.96 1.46
CA VAL A 258 -16.82 11.42 0.39
C VAL A 258 -17.22 10.26 -0.52
N ILE A 259 -16.24 9.44 -0.96
CA ILE A 259 -16.48 8.27 -1.81
C ILE A 259 -17.42 7.27 -1.12
N VAL A 260 -17.12 6.91 0.14
CA VAL A 260 -17.94 5.96 0.89
C VAL A 260 -19.33 6.52 1.16
N SER A 261 -19.44 7.81 1.46
CA SER A 261 -20.73 8.46 1.71
C SER A 261 -21.61 8.51 0.47
N GLU A 262 -21.03 8.68 -0.73
CA GLU A 262 -21.76 8.63 -2.00
C GLU A 262 -22.43 7.26 -2.18
N GLU A 263 -21.71 6.17 -1.92
CA GLU A 263 -22.27 4.80 -1.92
C GLU A 263 -23.40 4.64 -0.89
N GLN A 264 -23.22 5.17 0.32
CA GLN A 264 -24.25 5.08 1.38
C GLN A 264 -25.56 5.77 1.01
N VAL A 265 -25.54 6.81 0.17
CA VAL A 265 -26.78 7.43 -0.35
C VAL A 265 -27.59 6.41 -1.15
N GLY A 266 -26.94 5.64 -2.03
CA GLY A 266 -27.60 4.59 -2.82
C GLY A 266 -28.23 3.50 -1.93
N ILE A 267 -27.49 3.04 -0.92
CA ILE A 267 -28.02 2.06 0.05
C ILE A 267 -29.24 2.61 0.80
N HIS A 268 -29.22 3.90 1.15
CA HIS A 268 -30.37 4.55 1.79
C HIS A 268 -31.61 4.62 0.88
N GLU A 269 -31.42 4.79 -0.43
CA GLU A 269 -32.49 4.73 -1.42
C GLU A 269 -33.09 3.32 -1.50
N GLU A 270 -32.26 2.28 -1.58
CA GLU A 270 -32.71 0.87 -1.54
C GLU A 270 -33.51 0.56 -0.27
N PHE A 271 -33.10 1.09 0.88
CA PHE A 271 -33.84 0.93 2.13
C PHE A 271 -35.23 1.60 2.10
N ARG A 272 -35.39 2.71 1.37
CA ARG A 272 -36.70 3.37 1.20
C ARG A 272 -37.60 2.52 0.33
N GLU A 273 -37.11 2.06 -0.82
CA GLU A 273 -37.86 1.18 -1.73
C GLU A 273 -38.31 -0.12 -1.05
N PHE A 274 -37.41 -0.74 -0.28
CA PHE A 274 -37.74 -1.98 0.45
C PHE A 274 -38.88 -1.79 1.46
N LYS A 275 -38.96 -0.61 2.10
CA LYS A 275 -40.05 -0.29 3.04
C LYS A 275 -41.37 -0.07 2.30
N GLU A 276 -41.34 0.49 1.10
CA GLU A 276 -42.54 0.73 0.29
C GLU A 276 -43.15 -0.56 -0.26
N ILE A 277 -42.34 -1.55 -0.64
CA ILE A 277 -42.82 -2.86 -1.13
C ILE A 277 -43.59 -3.67 -0.05
N ARG A 278 -43.37 -3.37 1.23
CA ARG A 278 -43.97 -4.10 2.36
C ARG A 278 -45.21 -3.44 2.97
N ASN A 279 -45.64 -2.28 2.46
CA ASN A 279 -46.91 -1.63 2.81
C ASN A 279 -47.96 -1.85 1.73
#